data_AF-A0A9D8L384-F1
#
_entry.id   AF-A0A9D8L384-F1
#
_cell.length_a   1.000
_cell.length_b   1.000
_cell.length_c   1.000
_cell.angle_alpha   90.00
_cell.angle_beta   90.00
_cell.angle_gamma   90.00
#
_symmetry.space_group_name_H-M   'P 1'
#
loop_
_entity.id
_entity.type
_entity.pdbx_description
1 polymer ?
#
loop_
_entity_poly.entity_id
_entity_poly.type
_entity_poly.pdbx_seq_one_letter_code
_entity_poly.pdbx_strand_id
1 'polypeptide(L)'
;MLFMFDCDGVLVDSEVIAAEIDAEHLTRLGYPITPTEVIQRFAGLTVVELGRMVESEMGRPLPGDFFTEQKAELDRRLARDLQPVAGV
;
A
#
# COMPACT_ATOMS: atom_id res chain seq x y z
N MET A 1 -3.23 -5.73 -12.99
CA MET A 1 -3.19 -4.30 -12.63
C MET A 1 -1.73 -3.95 -12.51
N LEU A 2 -1.25 -3.10 -13.41
CA LEU A 2 0.15 -2.71 -13.53
C LEU A 2 0.35 -1.48 -12.63
N PHE A 3 1.07 -1.64 -11.51
CA PHE A 3 1.53 -0.50 -10.73
C PHE A 3 2.72 0.11 -11.48
N MET A 4 2.43 1.01 -12.42
CA MET A 4 3.44 1.85 -13.06
C MET A 4 3.47 3.19 -12.34
N PHE A 5 4.57 3.43 -11.63
CA PHE A 5 4.96 4.73 -11.10
C PHE A 5 5.18 5.70 -12.26
N ASP A 6 4.69 6.95 -12.13
CA ASP A 6 5.11 8.03 -13.01
C ASP A 6 6.21 8.86 -12.34
N CYS A 7 7.22 9.23 -13.12
CA CYS A 7 8.55 9.66 -12.71
C CYS A 7 8.69 11.14 -12.31
N ASP A 8 7.63 11.85 -11.91
CA ASP A 8 7.68 13.33 -11.75
C ASP A 8 7.33 13.87 -10.36
N GLY A 9 7.56 13.10 -9.29
CA GLY A 9 7.46 13.62 -7.91
C GLY A 9 6.04 14.03 -7.47
N VAL A 10 5.03 13.67 -8.25
CA VAL A 10 3.61 13.83 -7.94
C VAL A 10 3.05 12.45 -7.64
N LEU A 11 2.87 12.15 -6.36
CA LEU A 11 2.13 10.95 -5.94
C LEU A 11 0.66 11.15 -6.33
N VAL A 12 0.07 10.16 -7.01
CA VAL A 12 -1.38 10.13 -7.25
C VAL A 12 -2.08 9.87 -5.90
N ASP A 13 -3.27 10.42 -5.67
CA ASP A 13 -4.04 10.20 -4.43
C ASP A 13 -4.14 8.72 -4.04
N SER A 14 -4.19 7.82 -5.03
CA SER A 14 -4.21 6.37 -4.81
C SER A 14 -2.95 5.79 -4.16
N GLU A 15 -1.77 6.38 -4.41
CA GLU A 15 -0.50 5.91 -3.84
C GLU A 15 -0.34 6.37 -2.40
N VAL A 16 -0.78 7.59 -2.08
CA VAL A 16 -0.82 8.09 -0.71
C VAL A 16 -1.79 7.25 0.13
N ILE A 17 -2.98 6.96 -0.41
CA ILE A 17 -3.96 6.10 0.26
C ILE A 17 -3.41 4.68 0.46
N ALA A 18 -2.73 4.11 -0.54
CA ALA A 18 -2.11 2.78 -0.40
C ALA A 18 -1.04 2.77 0.70
N ALA A 19 -0.18 3.78 0.74
CA ALA A 19 0.87 3.90 1.76
C ALA A 19 0.31 4.08 3.18
N GLU A 20 -0.81 4.80 3.33
CA GLU A 20 -1.52 4.92 4.60
C GLU A 20 -2.07 3.57 5.07
N ILE A 21 -2.75 2.84 4.19
CA ILE A 21 -3.28 1.50 4.50
C ILE A 21 -2.14 0.55 4.90
N ASP A 22 -1.04 0.57 4.17
CA ASP A 22 0.13 -0.25 4.46
C ASP A 22 0.74 0.06 5.81
N ALA A 23 0.95 1.35 6.11
CA ALA A 23 1.46 1.78 7.40
C ALA A 23 0.54 1.36 8.55
N GLU A 24 -0.77 1.52 8.40
CA GLU A 24 -1.77 1.08 9.38
C GLU A 24 -1.73 -0.43 9.59
N HIS A 25 -1.75 -1.21 8.50
CA HIS A 25 -1.77 -2.67 8.56
C HIS A 25 -0.48 -3.24 9.16
N LEU A 26 0.69 -2.76 8.71
CA LEU A 26 1.99 -3.17 9.24
C LEU A 26 2.15 -2.80 10.71
N THR A 27 1.74 -1.59 11.10
CA THR A 27 1.81 -1.14 12.50
C THR A 27 0.94 -2.01 13.41
N ARG A 28 -0.26 -2.41 12.97
CA ARG A 28 -1.11 -3.36 13.72
C ARG A 28 -0.46 -4.74 13.89
N LEU A 29 0.41 -5.13 12.98
CA LEU A 29 1.19 -6.37 13.07
C LEU A 29 2.47 -6.19 13.90
N GLY A 30 2.69 -5.04 14.53
CA GLY A 30 3.88 -4.79 15.33
C GLY A 30 5.11 -4.41 14.50
N TYR A 31 4.92 -3.98 13.26
CA TYR A 31 5.94 -3.35 12.43
C TYR A 31 5.64 -1.84 12.35
N PRO A 32 6.15 -1.03 13.30
CA PRO A 32 5.85 0.40 13.34
C PRO A 32 6.51 1.09 12.15
N ILE A 33 5.70 1.66 11.26
CA ILE A 33 6.15 2.40 10.09
C ILE A 33 5.15 3.50 9.73
N THR A 34 5.64 4.63 9.24
CA THR A 34 4.83 5.75 8.76
C THR A 34 4.52 5.62 7.25
N PRO A 35 3.45 6.26 6.75
CA PRO A 35 3.15 6.25 5.31
C PRO A 35 4.30 6.81 4.46
N THR A 36 5.00 7.83 4.96
CA THR A 36 6.18 8.40 4.29
C THR A 36 7.32 7.39 4.19
N GLU A 37 7.58 6.62 5.25
CA GLU A 37 8.58 5.56 5.23
C GLU A 37 8.16 4.40 4.31
N VAL A 38 6.87 4.06 4.25
CA VAL A 38 6.34 3.08 3.29
C VAL A 38 6.66 3.50 1.86
N ILE A 39 6.38 4.76 1.51
CA ILE A 39 6.70 5.29 0.17
C ILE A 39 8.21 5.25 -0.06
N GLN A 40 9.02 5.76 0.88
CA GLN A 40 10.47 5.82 0.70
C GLN A 40 11.13 4.45 0.58
N ARG A 41 10.62 3.44 1.30
CA ARG A 41 11.24 2.12 1.39
C ARG A 41 10.70 1.12 0.39
N PHE A 42 9.43 1.23 0.05
CA PHE A 42 8.71 0.22 -0.71
C PHE A 42 8.16 0.72 -2.05
N ALA A 43 8.25 2.02 -2.36
CA ALA A 43 7.94 2.48 -3.71
C ALA A 43 8.82 1.76 -4.74
N GLY A 44 8.20 1.36 -5.84
CA GLY A 44 8.83 0.59 -6.92
C GLY A 44 8.98 -0.91 -6.66
N LEU A 45 8.75 -1.39 -5.44
CA LEU A 45 8.83 -2.82 -5.12
C LEU A 45 7.55 -3.56 -5.51
N THR A 46 7.70 -4.83 -5.88
CA THR A 46 6.55 -5.73 -5.98
C THR A 46 6.05 -6.10 -4.58
N VAL A 47 4.77 -6.47 -4.47
CA VAL A 47 4.17 -6.96 -3.20
C VAL A 47 4.95 -8.15 -2.60
N VAL A 48 5.56 -8.97 -3.46
CA VAL A 48 6.39 -10.11 -3.03
C VAL A 48 7.69 -9.64 -2.39
N GLU A 49 8.35 -8.62 -2.95
CA GLU A 49 9.59 -8.07 -2.41
C GLU A 49 9.35 -7.32 -1.10
N LEU A 50 8.30 -6.49 -1.05
CA LEU A 50 7.86 -5.82 0.17
C LEU A 50 7.58 -6.85 1.27
N GLY A 51 6.75 -7.85 0.97
CA GLY A 51 6.40 -8.90 1.92
C GLY A 51 7.64 -9.60 2.47
N ARG A 52 8.56 -10.04 1.61
CA ARG A 52 9.81 -10.69 2.05
C ARG A 52 10.67 -9.79 2.93
N MET A 53 10.77 -8.50 2.61
CA MET A 53 11.57 -7.54 3.40
C MET A 53 10.98 -7.40 4.81
N VAL A 54 9.67 -7.16 4.88
CA VAL A 54 8.95 -7.03 6.16
C VAL A 54 9.02 -8.33 6.96
N GLU A 55 8.77 -9.48 6.35
CA GLU A 55 8.84 -10.79 7.03
C GLU A 55 10.24 -11.07 7.59
N SER A 56 11.29 -10.71 6.85
CA SER A 56 12.66 -10.84 7.29
C SER A 56 13.00 -9.92 8.47
N GLU A 57 12.47 -8.70 8.48
CA GLU A 57 12.69 -7.73 9.56
C GLU A 57 11.88 -8.07 10.82
N MET A 58 10.65 -8.57 10.64
CA MET A 58 9.79 -9.01 11.73
C MET A 58 10.20 -10.38 12.29
N GLY A 59 10.98 -11.16 11.56
CA GLY A 59 11.36 -12.53 11.90
C GLY A 59 10.19 -13.52 11.89
N ARG A 60 9.08 -13.18 11.23
CA ARG A 60 7.86 -14.00 11.12
C ARG A 60 7.10 -13.69 9.83
N PRO A 61 6.35 -14.65 9.27
CA PRO A 61 5.57 -14.42 8.07
C PRO A 61 4.43 -13.42 8.31
N LEU A 62 4.08 -12.68 7.26
CA LEU A 62 2.87 -11.87 7.23
C LEU A 62 1.65 -12.80 7.15
N PRO A 63 0.47 -12.34 7.63
CA PRO A 63 -0.78 -13.05 7.40
C PRO A 63 -1.00 -13.30 5.89
N GLY A 64 -1.45 -14.49 5.51
CA GLY A 64 -1.62 -14.85 4.09
C GLY A 64 -2.69 -14.03 3.37
N ASP A 65 -3.58 -13.39 4.11
CA ASP A 65 -4.61 -12.47 3.66
C ASP A 65 -4.17 -11.00 3.64
N PHE A 66 -2.98 -10.65 4.14
CA PHE A 66 -2.51 -9.27 4.29
C PHE A 66 -2.70 -8.41 3.03
N PHE A 67 -2.14 -8.85 1.90
CA PHE A 67 -2.24 -8.12 0.63
C PHE A 67 -3.66 -8.16 0.03
N THR A 68 -4.45 -9.17 0.39
CA THR A 68 -5.85 -9.26 -0.03
C THR A 68 -6.70 -8.23 0.71
N GLU A 69 -6.51 -8.11 2.03
CA GLU A 69 -7.18 -7.11 2.86
C GLU A 69 -6.76 -5.68 2.47
N GLN A 70 -5.46 -5.46 2.26
CA GLN A 70 -4.92 -4.19 1.79
C GLN A 70 -5.59 -3.77 0.48
N LYS A 71 -5.65 -4.67 -0.51
CA LYS A 71 -6.30 -4.39 -1.79
C LYS A 71 -7.79 -4.08 -1.63
N ALA A 72 -8.51 -4.85 -0.81
CA ALA A 72 -9.93 -4.64 -0.58
C ALA A 72 -10.21 -3.28 0.09
N GLU A 73 -9.35 -2.85 1.01
CA GLU A 73 -9.45 -1.54 1.65
C GLU A 73 -9.10 -0.41 0.68
N LEU A 74 -8.07 -0.58 -0.14
CA LEU A 74 -7.71 0.38 -1.19
C LEU A 74 -8.87 0.57 -2.17
N ASP A 75 -9.45 -0.52 -2.69
CA ASP A 75 -10.59 -0.47 -3.59
C ASP A 75 -11.79 0.24 -2.92
N ARG A 76 -12.01 0.02 -1.62
CA ARG A 76 -13.07 0.70 -0.85
C ARG A 76 -12.81 2.20 -0.68
N ARG A 77 -11.60 2.62 -0.34
CA ARG A 77 -11.24 4.03 -0.17
C ARG A 77 -11.27 4.76 -1.52
N LEU A 78 -10.74 4.14 -2.57
CA LEU A 78 -10.81 4.67 -3.92
C LEU A 78 -12.26 4.80 -4.40
N ALA A 79 -13.13 3.80 -4.17
CA ALA A 79 -14.54 3.91 -4.54
C ALA A 79 -15.30 4.99 -3.76
N ARG A 80 -14.82 5.39 -2.58
CA ARG A 80 -15.39 6.48 -1.79
C ARG A 80 -14.93 7.85 -2.30
N ASP A 81 -13.66 7.95 -2.69
CA ASP A 81 -13.03 9.22 -3.05
C ASP A 81 -13.15 9.51 -4.56
N LEU A 82 -13.28 8.48 -5.41
CA LEU A 82 -13.83 8.59 -6.76
C LEU A 82 -15.35 8.70 -6.66
N GLN A 83 -15.86 9.93 -6.52
CA GLN A 83 -17.19 10.21 -7.07
C GLN A 83 -17.18 9.73 -8.54
N PRO A 84 -18.20 8.99 -9.00
CA PRO A 84 -18.28 8.65 -10.40
C PRO A 84 -18.17 9.96 -11.18
N VAL A 85 -17.19 10.05 -12.08
CA VAL A 85 -17.19 11.11 -13.08
C VAL A 85 -18.51 10.93 -13.83
N ALA A 86 -19.50 11.76 -13.52
CA ALA A 86 -20.77 11.77 -14.21
C ALA A 86 -20.48 12.23 -15.64
N GLY A 87 -20.30 11.28 -16.56
CA GLY A 87 -20.00 11.58 -17.95
C GLY A 87 -19.30 10.46 -18.72
N VAL A 88 -19.90 9.27 -18.78
CA VAL A 88 -19.88 8.43 -19.99
C VAL A 88 -21.31 7.97 -20.26
#